data_AF-A0A0C9UMG1-F1
#
_entry.id   AF-A0A0C9UMG1-F1
#
_cell.length_a   1.000
_cell.length_b   1.000
_cell.length_c   1.000
_cell.angle_alpha   90.00
_cell.angle_beta   90.00
_cell.angle_gamma   90.00
#
_symmetry.space_group_name_H-M   'P 1'
#
loop_
_entity.id
_entity.type
_entity.pdbx_description
1 polymer ?
#
loop_
_entity_poly.entity_id
_entity_poly.type
_entity_poly.pdbx_seq_one_letter_code
_entity_poly.pdbx_strand_id
1 'polypeptide(L)'
;TLSKRMRILASGIAGTASGSMLLSEQLYQSSHSLFKPILERPPPLPKADWSLLDTDSHTSGDLDKEAMESLRYAKVHIQVRDMMLERAYATMVLQDFYLRKINQALHKKEEKKGEKTDRRKILFSDGYGRHMTAEDFICVLEQDKRTRLEHNQQQARKQASRADTKAKKLKFENAWKDLRDNHKKCMDSWKVEVNTLKGLGKRGSDLPEKPPKLMLKANFAEQ
;
A
#
# COMPACT_ATOMS: atom_id res chain seq x y z
N THR A 1 10.32 -21.00 -31.70
CA THR A 1 9.69 -22.12 -30.94
C THR A 1 8.72 -21.57 -29.91
N LEU A 2 7.44 -21.95 -29.99
CA LEU A 2 6.38 -21.43 -29.13
C LEU A 2 6.57 -21.83 -27.65
N SER A 3 6.43 -20.85 -26.75
CA SER A 3 6.45 -21.03 -25.29
C SER A 3 5.44 -22.08 -24.84
N LYS A 4 5.76 -22.82 -23.76
CA LYS A 4 4.89 -23.87 -23.19
C LYS A 4 3.47 -23.34 -22.88
N ARG A 5 3.35 -22.07 -22.47
CA ARG A 5 2.07 -21.39 -22.22
C ARG A 5 1.30 -21.08 -23.51
N MET A 6 1.99 -20.64 -24.56
CA MET A 6 1.38 -20.40 -25.86
C MET A 6 0.88 -21.70 -26.50
N ARG A 7 1.59 -22.81 -26.27
CA ARG A 7 1.18 -24.13 -26.76
C ARG A 7 -0.14 -24.60 -26.15
N ILE A 8 -0.34 -24.33 -24.85
CA ILE A 8 -1.58 -24.65 -24.12
C ILE A 8 -2.75 -23.78 -24.60
N LEU A 9 -2.50 -22.49 -24.85
CA LEU A 9 -3.52 -21.59 -25.41
C LEU A 9 -3.90 -21.99 -26.84
N ALA A 10 -2.91 -22.30 -27.68
CA ALA A 10 -3.13 -22.74 -29.05
C ALA A 10 -3.93 -24.06 -29.11
N SER A 11 -3.65 -25.02 -28.22
CA SER A 11 -4.41 -26.28 -28.16
C SER A 11 -5.87 -26.08 -27.73
N GLY A 12 -6.16 -25.09 -26.88
CA GLY A 12 -7.54 -24.78 -26.47
C GLY A 12 -8.36 -24.13 -27.58
N ILE A 13 -7.73 -23.34 -28.44
CA ILE A 13 -8.41 -22.60 -29.53
C ILE A 13 -8.59 -23.49 -30.77
N ALA A 14 -7.65 -24.40 -31.05
CA ALA A 14 -7.74 -25.37 -32.15
C ALA A 14 -8.96 -26.31 -32.07
N GLY A 15 -9.60 -26.41 -30.90
CA GLY A 15 -10.85 -27.18 -30.71
C GLY A 15 -12.13 -26.44 -31.14
N THR A 16 -12.04 -25.19 -31.59
CA THR A 16 -13.20 -24.39 -32.01
C THR A 16 -13.25 -24.25 -33.53
N ALA A 17 -14.39 -24.55 -34.14
CA ALA A 17 -14.56 -24.67 -35.60
C ALA A 17 -14.33 -23.38 -36.43
N SER A 18 -14.00 -22.26 -35.78
CA SER A 18 -13.83 -20.94 -36.42
C SER A 18 -12.53 -20.22 -35.98
N GLY A 19 -11.61 -20.92 -35.33
CA GLY A 19 -10.42 -20.31 -34.74
C GLY A 19 -9.30 -20.02 -35.75
N SER A 20 -9.29 -18.83 -36.36
CA SER A 20 -8.06 -18.24 -36.91
C SER A 20 -7.47 -17.27 -35.88
N MET A 21 -6.16 -17.36 -35.64
CA MET A 21 -5.47 -16.54 -34.63
C MET A 21 -4.35 -15.78 -35.31
N LEU A 22 -4.54 -14.47 -35.49
CA LEU A 22 -3.49 -13.56 -35.95
C LEU A 22 -2.58 -13.24 -34.76
N LEU A 23 -1.48 -13.98 -34.64
CA LEU A 23 -0.40 -13.64 -33.73
C LEU A 23 0.59 -12.74 -34.47
N SER A 24 0.64 -11.48 -34.08
CA SER A 24 1.75 -10.59 -34.46
C SER A 24 3.07 -11.17 -33.92
N GLU A 25 4.06 -11.36 -34.80
CA GLU A 25 5.42 -11.77 -34.41
C GLU A 25 6.19 -10.64 -33.72
N GLN A 26 5.74 -9.39 -33.85
CA GLN A 26 6.33 -8.29 -33.10
C GLN A 26 6.05 -8.46 -31.61
N LEU A 27 7.13 -8.68 -30.86
CA LEU A 27 7.11 -8.67 -29.41
C LEU A 27 6.65 -7.28 -28.96
N TYR A 28 5.44 -7.19 -28.43
CA TYR A 28 5.02 -6.02 -27.66
C TYR A 28 5.90 -5.96 -26.40
N GLN A 29 6.93 -5.13 -26.46
CA GLN A 29 7.74 -4.79 -25.29
C GLN A 29 6.91 -3.87 -24.39
N SER A 30 7.03 -4.00 -23.07
CA SER A 30 6.27 -3.18 -22.10
C SER A 30 6.57 -1.67 -22.17
N SER A 31 7.63 -1.29 -22.88
CA SER A 31 7.96 0.10 -23.24
C SER A 31 7.04 0.69 -24.31
N HIS A 32 6.30 -0.14 -25.06
CA HIS A 32 5.23 0.33 -25.91
C HIS A 32 4.04 0.73 -25.04
N SER A 33 3.99 2.03 -24.72
CA SER A 33 2.76 2.67 -24.27
C SER A 33 1.70 2.36 -25.33
N LEU A 34 0.76 1.49 -25.00
CA LEU A 34 -0.44 1.33 -25.81
C LEU A 34 -1.03 2.73 -25.89
N PHE A 35 -1.00 3.32 -27.09
CA PHE A 35 -1.58 4.63 -27.33
C PHE A 35 -2.94 4.64 -26.65
N LYS A 36 -3.16 5.60 -25.74
CA LYS A 36 -4.51 5.82 -25.21
C LYS A 36 -5.41 5.88 -26.44
N PRO A 37 -6.48 5.07 -26.51
CA PRO A 37 -7.34 5.09 -27.68
C PRO A 37 -7.75 6.54 -27.88
N ILE A 38 -7.27 7.12 -28.99
CA ILE A 38 -7.64 8.47 -29.37
C ILE A 38 -9.09 8.33 -29.77
N LEU A 39 -9.99 8.62 -28.82
CA LEU A 39 -11.42 8.74 -29.07
C LEU A 39 -11.66 10.09 -29.76
N GLU A 40 -10.96 10.33 -30.87
CA GLU A 40 -11.31 11.43 -31.76
C GLU A 40 -12.61 11.04 -32.42
N ARG A 41 -13.65 11.82 -32.12
CA ARG A 41 -14.89 11.72 -32.84
C ARG A 41 -14.57 12.14 -34.28
N PRO A 42 -14.81 11.30 -35.29
CA PRO A 42 -14.62 11.71 -36.66
C PRO A 42 -15.45 12.98 -36.93
N PRO A 43 -14.99 13.85 -37.84
CA PRO A 43 -15.73 15.06 -38.19
C PRO A 43 -17.17 14.68 -38.58
N PRO A 44 -18.17 15.48 -38.19
CA PRO A 44 -19.56 15.16 -38.47
C PRO A 44 -19.75 15.03 -39.98
N LEU A 45 -20.06 13.82 -40.43
CA LEU A 45 -20.40 13.57 -41.83
C LEU A 45 -21.79 14.15 -42.11
N PRO A 46 -22.04 14.68 -43.31
CA PRO A 46 -23.39 15.07 -43.71
C PRO A 46 -24.31 13.86 -43.56
N LYS A 47 -25.46 14.06 -42.92
CA LYS A 47 -26.47 13.01 -42.79
C LYS A 47 -27.01 12.71 -44.18
N ALA A 48 -27.03 11.43 -44.54
CA ALA A 48 -27.68 11.01 -45.78
C ALA A 48 -29.15 11.42 -45.75
N ASP A 49 -29.62 12.01 -46.84
CA ASP A 49 -31.03 12.35 -47.00
C ASP A 49 -31.82 11.08 -47.35
N TRP A 50 -32.40 10.46 -46.33
CA TRP A 50 -33.18 9.25 -46.49
C TRP A 50 -34.60 9.50 -47.01
N SER A 51 -35.03 10.75 -47.15
CA SER A 51 -36.38 11.10 -47.66
C SER A 51 -36.58 10.66 -49.12
N LEU A 52 -35.48 10.47 -49.85
CA LEU A 52 -35.47 9.91 -51.22
C LEU A 52 -36.00 8.46 -51.29
N LEU A 53 -36.08 7.75 -50.16
CA LEU A 53 -36.67 6.42 -50.10
C LEU A 53 -38.20 6.42 -49.97
N ASP A 54 -38.78 7.58 -49.63
CA ASP A 54 -40.22 7.77 -49.40
C ASP A 54 -40.94 8.29 -50.66
N THR A 55 -40.20 8.62 -51.73
CA THR A 55 -40.80 9.08 -52.98
C THR A 55 -41.25 7.89 -53.84
N ASP A 56 -42.56 7.72 -53.99
CA ASP A 56 -43.17 6.77 -54.93
C ASP A 56 -42.98 7.26 -56.37
N SER A 57 -41.78 7.02 -56.94
CA SER A 57 -41.52 7.32 -58.35
C SER A 57 -42.22 6.30 -59.25
N HIS A 58 -43.45 6.60 -59.66
CA HIS A 58 -44.28 5.73 -60.52
C HIS A 58 -43.78 5.56 -61.97
N THR A 59 -42.59 6.09 -62.32
CA THR A 59 -42.08 6.14 -63.70
C THR A 59 -40.60 5.78 -63.82
N SER A 60 -40.09 4.87 -62.98
CA SER A 60 -38.67 4.50 -62.95
C SER A 60 -38.42 3.12 -63.56
N GLY A 61 -37.33 2.99 -64.33
CA GLY A 61 -36.94 1.73 -64.99
C GLY A 61 -36.50 0.66 -63.98
N ASP A 62 -36.30 -0.58 -64.43
CA ASP A 62 -35.88 -1.67 -63.51
C ASP A 62 -34.56 -1.37 -62.77
N LEU A 63 -33.66 -0.60 -63.39
CA LEU A 63 -32.41 -0.12 -62.77
C LEU A 63 -32.65 0.82 -61.57
N ASP A 64 -33.68 1.66 -61.62
CA ASP A 64 -33.98 2.62 -60.54
C ASP A 64 -34.58 1.89 -59.32
N LYS A 65 -35.33 0.81 -59.56
CA LYS A 65 -35.87 -0.04 -58.48
C LYS A 65 -34.75 -0.77 -57.75
N GLU A 66 -33.80 -1.35 -58.49
CA GLU A 66 -32.63 -2.03 -57.91
C GLU A 66 -31.74 -1.05 -57.11
N ALA A 67 -31.57 0.18 -57.60
CA ALA A 67 -30.85 1.24 -56.89
C ALA A 67 -31.56 1.66 -55.58
N MET A 68 -32.89 1.82 -55.61
CA MET A 68 -33.68 2.13 -54.41
C MET A 68 -33.63 1.00 -53.38
N GLU A 69 -33.72 -0.24 -53.81
CA GLU A 69 -33.63 -1.41 -52.92
C GLU A 69 -32.23 -1.54 -52.30
N SER A 70 -31.18 -1.33 -53.09
CA SER A 70 -29.80 -1.24 -52.61
C SER A 70 -29.62 -0.14 -51.56
N LEU A 71 -30.25 1.03 -51.75
CA LEU A 71 -30.22 2.12 -50.78
C LEU A 71 -30.97 1.77 -49.48
N ARG A 72 -32.09 1.04 -49.56
CA ARG A 72 -32.81 0.51 -48.39
C ARG A 72 -31.94 -0.47 -47.61
N TYR A 73 -31.27 -1.40 -48.29
CA TYR A 73 -30.33 -2.33 -47.65
C TYR A 73 -29.16 -1.59 -47.00
N ALA A 74 -28.58 -0.60 -47.68
CA ALA A 74 -27.51 0.22 -47.12
C ALA A 74 -27.95 0.92 -45.82
N LYS A 75 -29.16 1.51 -45.79
CA LYS A 75 -29.73 2.13 -44.59
C LYS A 75 -29.82 1.16 -43.42
N VAL A 76 -30.35 -0.04 -43.65
CA VAL A 76 -30.46 -1.09 -42.63
C VAL A 76 -29.08 -1.54 -42.16
N HIS A 77 -28.14 -1.76 -43.08
CA HIS A 77 -26.77 -2.16 -42.73
C HIS A 77 -26.05 -1.10 -41.90
N ILE A 78 -26.20 0.19 -42.21
CA ILE A 78 -25.63 1.28 -41.40
C ILE A 78 -26.23 1.25 -39.99
N GLN A 79 -27.56 1.18 -39.86
CA GLN A 79 -28.22 1.10 -38.56
C GLN A 79 -27.74 -0.10 -37.73
N VAL A 80 -27.64 -1.28 -38.34
CA VAL A 80 -27.13 -2.48 -37.66
C VAL A 80 -25.68 -2.29 -37.21
N ARG A 81 -24.82 -1.72 -38.07
CA ARG A 81 -23.43 -1.43 -37.73
C ARG A 81 -23.31 -0.43 -36.59
N ASP A 82 -24.10 0.64 -36.59
CA ASP A 82 -24.11 1.64 -35.53
C ASP A 82 -24.49 1.01 -34.19
N MET A 83 -25.56 0.20 -34.15
CA MET A 83 -25.95 -0.54 -32.94
C MET A 83 -24.86 -1.50 -32.45
N MET A 84 -24.17 -2.19 -33.38
CA MET A 84 -23.05 -3.07 -33.03
C MET A 84 -21.86 -2.30 -32.46
N LEU A 85 -21.52 -1.14 -33.03
CA LEU A 85 -20.46 -0.27 -32.54
C LEU A 85 -20.78 0.29 -31.16
N GLU A 86 -22.00 0.79 -30.95
CA GLU A 86 -22.47 1.25 -29.64
C GLU A 86 -22.34 0.15 -28.58
N ARG A 87 -22.77 -1.07 -28.90
CA ARG A 87 -22.62 -2.23 -28.01
C ARG A 87 -21.15 -2.53 -27.72
N ALA A 88 -20.27 -2.50 -28.74
CA ALA A 88 -18.85 -2.76 -28.57
C ALA A 88 -18.16 -1.69 -27.70
N TYR A 89 -18.52 -0.42 -27.86
CA TYR A 89 -18.00 0.65 -27.01
C TYR A 89 -18.50 0.50 -25.57
N ALA A 90 -19.78 0.18 -25.36
CA ALA A 90 -20.32 -0.05 -24.03
C ALA A 90 -19.61 -1.22 -23.31
N THR A 91 -19.35 -2.34 -24.01
CA THR A 91 -18.62 -3.47 -23.43
C THR A 91 -17.17 -3.13 -23.13
N MET A 92 -16.49 -2.37 -24.00
CA MET A 92 -15.11 -1.93 -23.76
C MET A 92 -15.00 -1.05 -22.51
N VAL A 93 -15.93 -0.09 -22.32
CA VAL A 93 -15.98 0.75 -21.12
C VAL A 93 -16.23 -0.09 -19.86
N LEU A 94 -17.14 -1.07 -19.93
CA LEU A 94 -17.43 -1.96 -18.81
C LEU A 94 -16.23 -2.84 -18.44
N GLN A 95 -15.51 -3.36 -19.45
CA GLN A 95 -14.29 -4.13 -19.26
C GLN A 95 -13.18 -3.30 -18.61
N ASP A 96 -12.96 -2.07 -19.07
CA ASP A 96 -11.99 -1.16 -18.45
C ASP A 96 -12.35 -0.89 -16.98
N PHE A 97 -13.62 -0.60 -16.67
CA PHE A 97 -14.07 -0.42 -15.30
C PHE A 97 -13.83 -1.66 -14.43
N TYR A 98 -14.12 -2.84 -14.96
CA TYR A 98 -13.90 -4.10 -14.26
C TYR A 98 -12.41 -4.37 -13.99
N LEU A 99 -11.55 -4.13 -14.98
CA LEU A 99 -10.09 -4.25 -14.85
C LEU A 99 -9.55 -3.30 -13.78
N ARG A 100 -9.98 -2.04 -13.78
CA ARG A 100 -9.60 -1.07 -12.73
C ARG A 100 -10.00 -1.56 -11.34
N LYS A 101 -11.23 -2.09 -11.19
CA LYS A 101 -11.72 -2.62 -9.92
C LYS A 101 -10.91 -3.84 -9.45
N ILE A 102 -10.57 -4.76 -10.34
CA ILE A 102 -9.70 -5.91 -10.02
C ILE A 102 -8.32 -5.42 -9.59
N ASN A 103 -7.69 -4.53 -10.36
CA ASN A 103 -6.36 -4.01 -10.06
C ASN A 103 -6.32 -3.33 -8.69
N GLN A 104 -7.33 -2.52 -8.35
CA GLN A 104 -7.46 -1.93 -7.01
C GLN A 104 -7.62 -3.00 -5.91
N ALA A 105 -8.42 -4.04 -6.14
CA ALA A 105 -8.58 -5.10 -5.16
C ALA A 105 -7.30 -5.93 -4.97
N LEU A 106 -6.54 -6.13 -6.05
CA LEU A 106 -5.25 -6.81 -6.04
C LEU A 106 -4.22 -5.99 -5.27
N HIS A 107 -4.12 -4.69 -5.58
CA HIS A 107 -3.26 -3.75 -4.87
C HIS A 107 -3.55 -3.70 -3.36
N LYS A 108 -4.81 -3.56 -2.96
CA LYS A 108 -5.20 -3.64 -1.53
C LYS A 108 -4.82 -4.96 -0.85
N LYS A 109 -4.86 -6.08 -1.59
CA LYS A 109 -4.44 -7.39 -1.06
C LYS A 109 -2.92 -7.46 -0.93
N GLU A 110 -2.18 -6.89 -1.89
CA GLU A 110 -0.73 -6.80 -1.86
C GLU A 110 -0.25 -5.88 -0.74
N GLU A 111 -0.86 -4.72 -0.54
CA GLU A 111 -0.57 -3.82 0.59
C GLU A 111 -0.78 -4.53 1.93
N LYS A 112 -1.94 -5.18 2.14
CA LYS A 112 -2.21 -5.95 3.37
C LYS A 112 -1.22 -7.10 3.59
N LYS A 113 -0.73 -7.71 2.51
CA LYS A 113 0.31 -8.75 2.60
C LYS A 113 1.69 -8.12 2.86
N GLY A 114 2.00 -6.98 2.26
CA GLY A 114 3.25 -6.23 2.43
C GLY A 114 3.35 -5.46 3.75
N GLU A 115 2.24 -5.27 4.47
CA GLU A 115 2.25 -4.90 5.89
C GLU A 115 2.68 -6.06 6.78
N LYS A 116 2.34 -7.30 6.40
CA LYS A 116 2.65 -8.52 7.15
C LYS A 116 3.96 -9.20 6.74
N THR A 117 4.43 -8.96 5.52
CA THR A 117 5.69 -9.47 4.97
C THR A 117 6.57 -8.30 4.59
N ASP A 118 7.87 -8.44 4.85
CA ASP A 118 8.93 -7.48 4.57
C ASP A 118 8.62 -6.56 3.37
N ARG A 119 8.52 -5.24 3.62
CA ARG A 119 8.31 -4.19 2.59
C ARG A 119 9.26 -4.33 1.40
N ARG A 120 10.38 -5.06 1.56
CA ARG A 120 11.29 -5.54 0.50
C ARG A 120 10.62 -6.30 -0.66
N LYS A 121 9.42 -6.86 -0.48
CA LYS A 121 8.71 -7.62 -1.53
C LYS A 121 7.71 -6.81 -2.35
N ILE A 122 7.43 -5.56 -1.95
CA ILE A 122 6.55 -4.67 -2.72
C ILE A 122 7.40 -4.04 -3.81
N LEU A 123 7.57 -4.76 -4.93
CA LEU A 123 8.30 -4.25 -6.09
C LEU A 123 7.55 -3.10 -6.79
N PHE A 124 6.26 -2.90 -6.47
CA PHE A 124 5.36 -1.96 -7.13
C PHE A 124 4.52 -1.22 -6.09
N SER A 125 4.96 -0.02 -5.66
CA SER A 125 4.20 0.80 -4.69
C SER A 125 2.77 1.09 -5.14
N ASP A 126 2.54 1.13 -6.46
CA ASP A 126 1.26 1.52 -7.06
C ASP A 126 0.56 0.38 -7.81
N GLY A 127 1.09 -0.85 -7.72
CA GLY A 127 0.52 -2.03 -8.39
C GLY A 127 0.70 -2.08 -9.91
N TYR A 128 1.33 -1.08 -10.51
CA TYR A 128 1.72 -1.08 -11.92
C TYR A 128 3.13 -1.65 -12.07
N GLY A 129 3.32 -2.50 -13.09
CA GLY A 129 4.64 -2.95 -13.49
C GLY A 129 5.53 -1.75 -13.85
N ARG A 130 6.61 -1.54 -13.11
CA ARG A 130 7.61 -0.50 -13.40
C ARG A 130 8.84 -1.12 -14.04
N HIS A 131 9.44 -0.40 -14.98
CA HIS A 131 10.76 -0.76 -15.49
C HIS A 131 11.80 -0.55 -14.39
N MET A 132 12.54 -1.60 -14.03
CA MET A 132 13.53 -1.55 -12.95
C MET A 132 14.71 -0.61 -13.23
N THR A 133 14.90 -0.21 -14.50
CA THR A 133 15.93 0.72 -14.95
C THR A 133 15.43 2.16 -15.09
N ALA A 134 14.14 2.42 -14.86
CA ALA A 134 13.61 3.77 -14.93
C ALA A 134 14.16 4.62 -13.77
N GLU A 135 14.54 5.87 -14.05
CA GLU A 135 15.02 6.84 -13.06
C GLU A 135 14.04 7.00 -11.89
N ASP A 136 12.74 7.07 -12.17
CA ASP A 136 11.69 7.15 -11.15
C ASP A 136 11.72 5.96 -10.18
N PHE A 137 12.03 4.76 -10.66
CA PHE A 137 12.14 3.58 -9.81
C PHE A 137 13.39 3.64 -8.93
N ILE A 138 14.51 4.10 -9.48
CA ILE A 138 15.77 4.28 -8.74
C ILE A 138 15.56 5.30 -7.61
N CYS A 139 14.94 6.45 -7.92
CA CYS A 139 14.63 7.49 -6.94
C CYS A 139 13.76 6.95 -5.78
N VAL A 140 12.69 6.22 -6.09
CA VAL A 140 11.81 5.61 -5.07
C VAL A 140 12.58 4.61 -4.21
N LEU A 141 13.46 3.81 -4.82
CA LEU A 141 14.25 2.80 -4.11
C LEU A 141 15.29 3.44 -3.19
N GLU A 142 15.90 4.56 -3.60
CA GLU A 142 16.80 5.33 -2.73
C GLU A 142 16.07 5.98 -1.55
N GLN A 143 14.89 6.53 -1.78
CA GLN A 143 14.07 7.12 -0.71
C GLN A 143 13.65 6.06 0.32
N ASP A 144 13.24 4.88 -0.13
CA ASP A 144 12.92 3.75 0.75
C ASP A 144 14.16 3.29 1.55
N LYS A 145 15.35 3.23 0.93
CA LYS A 145 16.60 2.98 1.67
C LYS A 145 16.86 4.01 2.77
N ARG A 146 16.68 5.31 2.48
CA ARG A 146 16.89 6.39 3.45
C ARG A 146 15.92 6.30 4.63
N THR A 147 14.63 6.17 4.35
CA THR A 147 13.59 6.07 5.39
C THR A 147 13.79 4.86 6.31
N ARG A 148 14.24 3.71 5.77
CA ARG A 148 14.61 2.54 6.58
C ARG A 148 15.78 2.81 7.51
N LEU A 149 16.80 3.49 7.00
CA LEU A 149 18.00 3.82 7.75
C LEU A 149 17.66 4.79 8.90
N GLU A 150 16.85 5.80 8.62
CA GLU A 150 16.31 6.73 9.63
C GLU A 150 15.47 6.01 10.69
N HIS A 151 14.57 5.10 10.27
CA HIS A 151 13.75 4.35 11.21
C HIS A 151 14.61 3.48 12.14
N ASN A 152 15.60 2.77 11.59
CA ASN A 152 16.51 1.93 12.37
C ASN A 152 17.35 2.77 13.35
N GLN A 153 17.86 3.92 12.92
CA GLN A 153 18.57 4.85 13.79
C GLN A 153 17.67 5.35 14.92
N GLN A 154 16.41 5.69 14.62
CA GLN A 154 15.47 6.16 15.64
C GLN A 154 15.12 5.05 16.64
N GLN A 155 14.96 3.80 16.19
CA GLN A 155 14.78 2.66 17.08
C GLN A 155 16.00 2.44 17.99
N ALA A 156 17.21 2.49 17.43
CA ALA A 156 18.45 2.37 18.19
C ALA A 156 18.57 3.48 19.26
N ARG A 157 18.27 4.73 18.90
CA ARG A 157 18.25 5.87 19.85
C ARG A 157 17.22 5.66 20.97
N LYS A 158 16.03 5.18 20.64
CA LYS A 158 14.99 4.86 21.64
C LYS A 158 15.42 3.73 22.58
N GLN A 159 16.08 2.70 22.07
CA GLN A 159 16.60 1.61 22.89
C GLN A 159 17.72 2.09 23.81
N ALA A 160 18.66 2.88 23.31
CA ALA A 160 19.72 3.47 24.12
C ALA A 160 19.15 4.35 25.26
N SER A 161 18.20 5.24 24.95
CA SER A 161 17.53 6.08 25.96
C SER A 161 16.78 5.26 27.03
N ARG A 162 16.14 4.15 26.64
CA ARG A 162 15.50 3.21 27.58
C ARG A 162 16.53 2.50 28.46
N ALA A 163 17.68 2.12 27.91
CA ALA A 163 18.76 1.51 28.68
C ALA A 163 19.34 2.49 29.69
N ASP A 164 19.59 3.74 29.29
CA ASP A 164 20.11 4.79 30.17
C ASP A 164 19.14 5.12 31.31
N THR A 165 17.85 5.27 31.00
CA THR A 165 16.83 5.53 32.02
C THR A 165 16.69 4.36 32.99
N LYS A 166 16.77 3.12 32.51
CA LYS A 166 16.80 1.92 33.38
C LYS A 166 18.04 1.89 34.26
N ALA A 167 19.21 2.21 33.71
CA ALA A 167 20.46 2.27 34.46
C ALA A 167 20.43 3.35 35.55
N LYS A 168 19.89 4.54 35.25
CA LYS A 168 19.71 5.62 36.23
C LYS A 168 18.75 5.21 37.36
N LYS A 169 17.61 4.60 37.03
CA LYS A 169 16.67 4.07 38.03
C LYS A 169 17.30 3.02 38.93
N LEU A 170 18.07 2.09 38.35
CA LEU A 170 18.74 1.05 39.11
C LEU A 170 19.79 1.63 40.08
N LYS A 171 20.61 2.59 39.60
CA LYS A 171 21.58 3.29 40.46
C LYS A 171 20.89 4.01 41.62
N PHE A 172 19.79 4.69 41.34
CA PHE A 172 18.99 5.38 42.35
C PHE A 172 18.39 4.42 43.39
N GLU A 173 17.82 3.30 42.94
CA GLU A 173 17.26 2.29 43.86
C GLU A 173 18.31 1.64 44.74
N ASN A 174 19.51 1.38 44.20
CA ASN A 174 20.63 0.86 44.97
C ASN A 174 21.09 1.87 46.04
N ALA A 175 21.33 3.13 45.65
CA ALA A 175 21.72 4.18 46.59
C ALA A 175 20.68 4.37 47.71
N TRP A 176 19.39 4.32 47.36
CA TRP A 176 18.30 4.38 48.33
C TRP A 176 18.26 3.18 49.28
N LYS A 177 18.58 1.98 48.78
CA LYS A 177 18.67 0.77 49.60
C LYS A 177 19.83 0.88 50.59
N ASP A 178 21.00 1.29 50.12
CA ASP A 178 22.20 1.47 50.95
C ASP A 178 21.96 2.50 52.06
N LEU A 179 21.29 3.62 51.75
CA LEU A 179 20.93 4.63 52.74
C LEU A 179 19.99 4.08 53.82
N ARG A 180 19.00 3.27 53.43
CA ARG A 180 18.08 2.62 54.39
C ARG A 180 18.80 1.62 55.28
N ASP A 181 19.67 0.80 54.69
CA ASP A 181 20.43 -0.21 55.43
C ASP A 181 21.40 0.45 56.42
N ASN A 182 22.06 1.54 56.02
CA ASN A 182 22.90 2.34 56.91
C ASN A 182 22.12 2.99 58.04
N HIS A 183 20.95 3.59 57.78
CA HIS A 183 20.12 4.16 58.84
C HIS A 183 19.63 3.08 59.82
N LYS A 184 19.24 1.90 59.31
CA LYS A 184 18.84 0.78 60.16
C LYS A 184 19.97 0.38 61.10
N LYS A 185 21.20 0.24 60.59
CA LYS A 185 22.39 -0.05 61.41
C LYS A 185 22.60 1.03 62.49
N CYS A 186 22.53 2.32 62.14
CA CYS A 186 22.66 3.41 63.11
C CYS A 186 21.55 3.41 64.17
N MET A 187 20.31 3.07 63.78
CA MET A 187 19.19 2.96 64.72
C MET A 187 19.35 1.77 65.67
N ASP A 188 19.84 0.64 65.15
CA ASP A 188 20.07 -0.56 65.94
C ASP A 188 21.24 -0.35 66.92
N SER A 189 22.34 0.28 66.49
CA SER A 189 23.45 0.66 67.40
C SER A 189 23.01 1.63 68.48
N TRP A 190 22.24 2.67 68.12
CA TRP A 190 21.70 3.62 69.08
C TRP A 190 20.77 2.95 70.11
N LYS A 191 19.89 2.03 69.67
CA LYS A 191 19.02 1.27 70.59
C LYS A 191 19.83 0.44 71.58
N VAL A 192 20.88 -0.24 71.11
CA VAL A 192 21.77 -1.02 71.97
C VAL A 192 22.42 -0.10 73.01
N GLU A 193 22.99 1.02 72.59
CA GLU A 193 23.63 1.99 73.48
C GLU A 193 22.66 2.56 74.53
N VAL A 194 21.47 2.99 74.10
CA VAL A 194 20.40 3.46 75.00
C VAL A 194 20.00 2.39 76.01
N ASN A 195 19.85 1.14 75.58
CA ASN A 195 19.51 0.03 76.47
C ASN A 195 20.63 -0.25 77.48
N THR A 196 21.89 -0.20 77.06
CA THR A 196 23.04 -0.36 77.98
C THR A 196 23.11 0.76 79.02
N LEU A 197 22.91 2.02 78.62
CA LEU A 197 22.93 3.17 79.53
C LEU A 197 21.75 3.16 80.51
N LYS A 198 20.58 2.71 80.06
CA LYS A 198 19.42 2.49 80.95
C LYS A 198 19.69 1.39 81.97
N GLY A 199 20.33 0.29 81.55
CA GLY A 199 20.76 -0.79 82.46
C GLY A 199 21.75 -0.31 83.54
N LEU A 200 22.55 0.71 83.23
CA LEU A 200 23.48 1.37 84.15
C LEU A 200 22.85 2.47 85.03
N GLY A 201 21.52 2.68 84.93
CA GLY A 201 20.79 3.63 85.79
C GLY A 201 20.94 5.11 85.41
N LYS A 202 21.43 5.43 84.20
CA LYS A 202 21.57 6.80 83.71
C LYS A 202 20.20 7.46 83.52
N ARG A 203 20.07 8.76 83.89
CA ARG A 203 18.85 9.55 83.70
C ARG A 203 18.65 9.90 82.22
N GLY A 204 17.41 10.25 81.86
CA GLY A 204 17.02 10.54 80.48
C GLY A 204 17.82 11.64 79.77
N SER A 205 18.41 12.57 80.53
CA SER A 205 19.28 13.64 80.04
C SER A 205 20.64 13.15 79.53
N ASP A 206 21.10 11.98 79.97
CA ASP A 206 22.45 11.48 79.70
C ASP A 206 22.45 10.42 78.57
N LEU A 207 21.32 10.26 77.88
CA LEU A 207 21.15 9.34 76.77
C LEU A 207 21.59 9.99 75.44
N PRO A 208 22.20 9.23 74.52
CA PRO A 208 22.57 9.75 73.22
C PRO A 208 21.32 10.20 72.44
N GLU A 209 21.45 11.31 71.71
CA GLU A 209 20.38 11.82 70.88
C GLU A 209 19.96 10.80 69.82
N LYS A 210 18.65 10.75 69.56
CA LYS A 210 18.09 9.82 68.58
C LYS A 210 18.54 10.22 67.17
N PRO A 211 18.99 9.26 66.33
CA PRO A 211 19.33 9.55 64.94
C PRO A 211 18.17 10.26 64.20
N PRO A 212 18.47 11.23 63.33
CA PRO A 212 17.46 11.94 62.54
C PRO A 212 16.58 10.98 61.74
N LYS A 213 15.31 11.36 61.54
CA LYS A 213 14.41 10.58 60.69
C LYS A 213 14.98 10.50 59.27
N LEU A 214 14.96 9.31 58.69
CA LEU A 214 15.22 9.12 57.26
C LEU A 214 14.37 10.08 56.44
N MET A 215 15.01 10.78 55.50
CA MET A 215 14.31 11.63 54.53
C MET A 215 13.34 10.80 53.68
N LEU A 216 12.34 11.42 53.07
CA LEU A 216 11.41 10.73 52.16
C LEU A 216 12.11 10.39 50.84
N LYS A 217 11.74 9.26 50.23
CA LYS A 217 12.29 8.81 48.93
C LYS A 217 12.13 9.86 47.82
N ALA A 218 11.04 10.64 47.87
CA ALA A 218 10.80 11.74 46.93
C ALA A 218 11.87 12.84 47.06
N ASN A 219 12.18 13.27 48.28
CA ASN A 219 13.19 14.30 48.55
C ASN A 219 14.63 13.83 48.23
N PHE A 220 14.87 12.51 48.25
CA PHE A 220 16.15 11.93 47.84
C PHE A 220 16.29 11.86 46.32
N ALA A 221 15.19 11.88 45.57
CA ALA A 221 15.21 11.93 44.11
C ALA A 221 15.53 13.32 43.54
N GLU A 222 15.48 14.35 44.39
CA GLU A 222 15.70 15.76 44.03
C GLU A 222 17.13 16.27 44.33
N GLN A 223 17.99 15.42 44.93
CA GLN A 223 19.41 15.68 45.21
C GLN A 223 20.31 15.18 44.07
#